data_AF-A0A953YWD9-F1
#
_entry.id   AF-A0A953YWD9-F1
#
_cell.length_a   1.000
_cell.length_b   1.000
_cell.length_c   1.000
_cell.angle_alpha   90.00
_cell.angle_beta   90.00
_cell.angle_gamma   90.00
#
_symmetry.space_group_name_H-M   'P 1'
#
loop_
_entity.id
_entity.type
_entity.pdbx_description
1 polymer ?
#
loop_
_entity_poly.entity_id
_entity_poly.type
_entity_poly.pdbx_seq_one_letter_code
_entity_poly.pdbx_strand_id
1 'polypeptide(L)'
;MGLEIDFLAVGEESSGGDAITLRYGNLHGPRSEQTVIVIDGGFVDSGEQLVEHSRNHFNTDEVDVVVSTHPDQDHAGGLKVVLEELTNPLPS
;
A
#
# COMPACT_ATOMS: atom_id res chain seq x y z
N MET A 1 2.08 16.55 -12.61
CA MET A 1 1.77 16.50 -11.17
C MET A 1 0.37 15.92 -11.03
N GLY A 2 0.19 14.90 -10.19
CA GLY A 2 -1.08 14.25 -9.91
C GLY A 2 -1.07 13.59 -8.54
N LEU A 3 -2.26 13.18 -8.09
CA LEU A 3 -2.52 12.48 -6.85
C LEU A 3 -3.54 11.38 -7.15
N GLU A 4 -3.27 10.18 -6.67
CA GLU A 4 -4.13 9.01 -6.76
C GLU A 4 -4.23 8.41 -5.35
N ILE A 5 -5.44 8.10 -4.90
CA ILE A 5 -5.72 7.52 -3.58
C ILE A 5 -6.74 6.41 -3.80
N ASP A 6 -6.42 5.21 -3.32
CA ASP A 6 -7.24 4.02 -3.44
C ASP A 6 -7.56 3.45 -2.07
N PHE A 7 -8.84 3.22 -1.81
CA PHE A 7 -9.35 2.57 -0.61
C PHE A 7 -9.67 1.12 -0.95
N LEU A 8 -8.93 0.18 -0.39
CA LEU A 8 -9.17 -1.23 -0.62
C LEU A 8 -10.21 -1.76 0.36
N ALA A 9 -10.96 -2.77 -0.06
CA ALA A 9 -11.90 -3.46 0.82
C ALA A 9 -11.13 -4.26 1.89
N VAL A 10 -11.61 -4.21 3.12
CA VAL A 10 -11.03 -4.94 4.25
C VAL A 10 -12.11 -5.77 4.94
N GLY A 11 -11.83 -7.07 5.10
CA GLY A 11 -12.71 -8.02 5.78
C GLY A 11 -14.02 -8.30 5.04
N GLU A 12 -14.95 -8.97 5.74
CA GLU A 12 -16.31 -9.24 5.27
C GLU A 12 -17.35 -8.55 6.15
N GLU A 13 -18.41 -8.03 5.51
CA GLU A 13 -19.57 -7.41 6.14
C GLU A 13 -19.26 -6.39 7.26
N SER A 14 -19.33 -6.81 8.53
CA SER A 14 -19.26 -5.93 9.71
C SER A 14 -17.89 -5.90 10.40
N SER A 15 -16.93 -6.74 9.99
CA SER A 15 -15.53 -6.63 10.45
C SER A 15 -14.76 -5.78 9.44
N GLY A 16 -14.75 -4.47 9.68
CA GLY A 16 -14.01 -3.51 8.85
C GLY A 16 -12.61 -3.26 9.40
N GLY A 17 -11.83 -2.55 8.60
CA GLY A 17 -10.50 -2.05 8.91
C GLY A 17 -10.06 -1.15 7.76
N ASP A 18 -8.88 -0.56 7.85
CA ASP A 18 -8.39 0.36 6.82
C ASP A 18 -7.19 -0.23 6.07
N ALA A 19 -7.24 -0.18 4.75
CA ALA A 19 -6.14 -0.49 3.84
C ALA A 19 -6.15 0.55 2.71
N ILE A 20 -5.20 1.48 2.75
CA ILE A 20 -5.19 2.63 1.85
C ILE A 20 -3.81 2.71 1.20
N THR A 21 -3.79 2.88 -0.12
CA THR A 21 -2.57 3.18 -0.86
C THR A 21 -2.75 4.44 -1.67
N LEU A 22 -1.69 5.23 -1.79
CA LEU A 22 -1.73 6.46 -2.56
C LEU A 22 -0.38 6.72 -3.22
N ARG A 23 -0.41 7.47 -4.31
CA ARG A 23 0.79 8.04 -4.92
C ARG A 23 0.59 9.47 -5.36
N TYR A 24 1.65 10.26 -5.28
CA TYR A 24 1.66 11.62 -5.82
C TYR A 24 2.98 11.92 -6.52
N GLY A 25 2.98 12.96 -7.36
CA GLY A 25 4.15 13.39 -8.12
C GLY A 25 3.88 13.46 -9.62
N ASN A 26 4.86 13.15 -10.45
CA ASN A 26 4.66 13.03 -11.89
C ASN A 26 4.12 11.63 -12.26
N LEU A 27 2.80 11.45 -12.22
CA LEU A 27 2.15 10.14 -12.49
C LEU A 27 2.39 9.61 -13.92
N HIS A 28 2.77 10.47 -14.86
CA HIS A 28 3.15 10.08 -16.22
C HIS A 28 4.68 10.04 -16.44
N GLY A 29 5.45 10.32 -15.38
CA GLY A 29 6.90 10.27 -15.36
C GLY A 29 7.43 8.96 -14.77
N PRO A 30 8.77 8.84 -14.64
CA PRO A 30 9.40 7.66 -14.04
C PRO A 30 9.08 7.50 -12.55
N ARG A 31 9.25 6.29 -12.01
CA ARG A 31 9.02 5.95 -10.59
C ARG A 31 9.76 6.87 -9.61
N SER A 32 10.95 7.36 -9.98
CA SER A 32 11.76 8.29 -9.18
C SER A 32 11.13 9.68 -9.00
N GLU A 33 10.10 10.02 -9.79
CA GLU A 33 9.35 11.28 -9.68
C GLU A 33 7.99 11.07 -8.99
N GLN A 34 7.78 9.90 -8.40
CA GLN A 34 6.57 9.52 -7.68
C GLN A 34 6.93 9.19 -6.23
N THR A 35 6.00 9.47 -5.32
CA THR A 35 6.06 9.03 -3.94
C THR A 35 4.84 8.15 -3.69
N VAL A 36 5.07 6.92 -3.22
CA VAL A 36 4.05 5.92 -2.91
C VAL A 36 3.98 5.76 -1.39
N ILE A 37 2.76 5.79 -0.86
CA ILE A 37 2.49 5.71 0.58
C ILE A 37 1.40 4.67 0.83
N VAL A 38 1.60 3.84 1.83
CA VAL A 38 0.55 2.97 2.40
C VAL A 38 0.16 3.50 3.77
N ILE A 39 -1.15 3.62 4.02
CA ILE A 39 -1.74 3.98 5.31
C ILE A 39 -2.64 2.82 5.72
N ASP A 40 -2.25 2.14 6.79
CA ASP A 40 -2.82 0.87 7.24
C ASP A 40 -2.84 -0.22 6.16
N GLY A 41 -2.86 -1.47 6.60
CA GLY A 41 -2.73 -2.66 5.77
C GLY A 41 -3.94 -3.57 5.79
N GLY A 42 -4.98 -3.23 6.54
CA GLY A 42 -6.09 -4.13 6.80
C GLY A 42 -5.64 -5.41 7.51
N PHE A 43 -6.34 -6.50 7.22
CA PHE A 43 -5.91 -7.86 7.53
C PHE A 43 -4.83 -8.36 6.54
N VAL A 44 -4.32 -9.57 6.72
CA VAL A 44 -3.22 -10.13 5.91
C VAL A 44 -3.59 -10.20 4.42
N ASP A 45 -4.81 -10.62 4.10
CA ASP A 45 -5.37 -10.68 2.75
C ASP A 45 -5.53 -9.29 2.12
N SER A 46 -5.92 -8.27 2.89
CA SER A 46 -5.89 -6.87 2.44
C SER A 46 -4.46 -6.40 2.14
N GLY A 47 -3.49 -6.83 2.94
CA GLY A 47 -2.07 -6.58 2.70
C GLY A 47 -1.59 -7.17 1.37
N GLU A 48 -1.99 -8.41 1.05
CA GLU A 48 -1.70 -9.06 -0.24
C GLU A 48 -2.33 -8.28 -1.41
N GLN A 49 -3.57 -7.83 -1.26
CA GLN A 49 -4.25 -6.99 -2.27
C GLN A 49 -3.56 -5.63 -2.46
N LEU A 50 -3.04 -5.00 -1.40
CA LEU A 50 -2.25 -3.77 -1.50
C LEU A 50 -0.96 -3.98 -2.32
N VAL A 51 -0.30 -5.12 -2.13
CA VAL A 51 0.89 -5.50 -2.89
C VAL A 51 0.56 -5.66 -4.38
N GLU A 52 -0.50 -6.42 -4.68
CA GLU A 52 -0.96 -6.56 -6.06
C GLU A 52 -1.38 -5.23 -6.69
N HIS A 53 -2.07 -4.37 -5.94
CA HIS A 53 -2.48 -3.05 -6.42
C HIS A 53 -1.27 -2.18 -6.76
N SER A 54 -0.27 -2.13 -5.87
CA SER A 54 0.95 -1.34 -6.08
C SER A 54 1.72 -1.81 -7.33
N ARG A 55 1.79 -3.13 -7.55
CA ARG A 55 2.42 -3.71 -8.74
C ARG A 55 1.63 -3.40 -10.02
N ASN A 56 0.31 -3.57 -10.00
CA ASN A 56 -0.53 -3.51 -11.20
C ASN A 56 -0.94 -2.08 -11.60
N HIS A 57 -1.14 -1.20 -10.63
CA HIS A 57 -1.63 0.17 -10.85
C HIS A 57 -0.50 1.19 -10.74
N PHE A 58 0.46 0.98 -9.83
CA PHE A 58 1.58 1.89 -9.62
C PHE A 58 2.85 1.46 -10.35
N ASN A 59 2.92 0.23 -10.86
CA ASN A 59 4.09 -0.35 -11.54
C ASN A 59 5.35 -0.28 -10.66
N THR A 60 5.24 -0.64 -9.39
CA THR A 60 6.35 -0.61 -8.44
C THR A 60 6.25 -1.70 -7.37
N ASP A 61 7.42 -2.18 -6.96
CA ASP A 61 7.64 -3.06 -5.80
C ASP A 61 8.22 -2.28 -4.60
N GLU A 62 8.03 -0.96 -4.56
CA GLU A 62 8.63 -0.10 -3.53
C GLU A 62 7.61 0.90 -2.99
N VAL A 63 7.41 0.90 -1.67
CA VAL A 63 6.71 1.96 -0.94
C VAL A 63 7.73 2.88 -0.27
N ASP A 64 7.53 4.19 -0.40
CA ASP A 64 8.42 5.18 0.22
C ASP A 64 8.09 5.40 1.70
N VAL A 65 6.80 5.30 2.05
CA VAL A 65 6.31 5.53 3.42
C VAL A 65 5.21 4.51 3.75
N VAL A 66 5.31 3.94 4.95
CA VAL A 66 4.25 3.11 5.54
C VAL A 66 3.82 3.76 6.85
N VAL A 67 2.52 4.00 7.00
CA VAL A 67 1.92 4.60 8.20
C VAL A 67 0.97 3.58 8.83
N SER A 68 1.15 3.33 10.13
CA SER A 68 0.16 2.64 10.96
C SER A 68 -0.54 3.68 11.82
N THR A 69 -1.86 3.75 11.73
CA THR A 69 -2.67 4.69 12.52
C THR A 69 -2.76 4.23 13.98
N HIS A 70 -2.95 2.93 14.20
CA HIS A 70 -2.91 2.24 15.49
C HIS A 70 -2.64 0.73 15.28
N PRO A 71 -2.30 -0.05 16.34
CA PRO A 71 -1.80 -1.41 16.20
C PRO A 71 -2.90 -2.49 16.14
N ASP A 72 -4.16 -2.13 15.97
CA ASP A 72 -5.25 -3.12 15.93
C ASP A 72 -5.12 -3.99 14.68
N GLN A 73 -5.56 -5.25 14.78
CA GLN A 73 -5.26 -6.27 13.77
C GLN A 73 -5.85 -5.97 12.40
N ASP A 74 -7.00 -5.31 12.37
CA ASP A 74 -7.74 -4.83 11.20
C ASP A 74 -7.12 -3.59 10.55
N HIS A 75 -6.05 -3.03 11.13
CA HIS A 75 -5.27 -1.93 10.55
C HIS A 75 -3.81 -2.31 10.32
N ALA A 76 -3.17 -2.97 11.30
CA ALA A 76 -1.75 -3.29 11.24
C ALA A 76 -1.44 -4.69 10.68
N GLY A 77 -2.45 -5.57 10.55
CA GLY A 77 -2.25 -6.98 10.20
C GLY A 77 -1.57 -7.18 8.85
N GLY A 78 -2.04 -6.49 7.81
CA GLY A 78 -1.48 -6.56 6.46
C GLY A 78 -0.19 -5.76 6.25
N LEU A 79 0.17 -4.85 7.18
CA LEU A 79 1.40 -4.05 7.05
C LEU A 79 2.67 -4.91 7.07
N LYS A 80 2.63 -6.09 7.73
CA LYS A 80 3.73 -7.06 7.67
C LYS A 80 4.01 -7.50 6.24
N VAL A 81 2.96 -7.84 5.48
CA VAL A 81 3.06 -8.28 4.08
C VAL A 81 3.62 -7.15 3.22
N VAL A 82 3.09 -5.94 3.38
CA VAL A 82 3.57 -4.74 2.68
C VAL A 82 5.07 -4.52 2.92
N LEU A 83 5.52 -4.61 4.17
CA LEU A 83 6.94 -4.42 4.50
C LEU A 83 7.81 -5.53 3.91
N GLU A 84 7.39 -6.79 3.95
CA GLU A 84 8.16 -7.92 3.41
C GLU A 84 8.29 -7.87 1.87
N GLU A 85 7.25 -7.44 1.19
CA GLU A 85 7.13 -7.53 -0.28
C GLU A 85 7.46 -6.22 -1.02
N LEU A 86 7.29 -5.07 -0.38
CA LEU A 86 7.42 -3.74 -1.02
C LEU A 86 8.51 -2.84 -0.41
N THR A 87 9.46 -3.39 0.36
CA THR A 87 10.61 -2.62 0.89
C THR A 87 11.97 -3.17 0.48
N ASN A 88 12.00 -4.22 -0.36
CA ASN A 88 13.24 -4.76 -0.90
C ASN A 88 13.50 -4.17 -2.29
N PRO A 89 14.60 -3.44 -2.50
CA PRO A 89 14.98 -3.04 -3.85
C PRO A 89 15.24 -4.29 -4.69
N LEU A 90 14.83 -4.26 -5.97
CA LEU A 90 15.23 -5.28 -6.94
C LEU A 90 16.77 -5.43 -6.87
N PRO A 91 17.33 -6.65 -6.79
CA PRO A 91 18.77 -6.82 -6.85
C PRO A 91 19.28 -6.21 -8.16
N SER A 92 20.28 -5.33 -8.02
CA SER A 92 20.97 -4.63 -9.12
C SER A 92 21.53 -5.58 -10.16
#